data_AF-A0A7W1I1T7-F1
#
_entry.id   AF-A0A7W1I1T7-F1
#
_cell.length_a   1.000
_cell.length_b   1.000
_cell.length_c   1.000
_cell.angle_alpha   90.00
_cell.angle_beta   90.00
_cell.angle_gamma   90.00
#
_symmetry.space_group_name_H-M   'P 1'
#
loop_
_entity.id
_entity.type
_entity.pdbx_description
1 polymer ?
#
loop_
_entity_poly.entity_id
_entity_poly.type
_entity_poly.pdbx_seq_one_letter_code
_entity_poly.pdbx_strand_id
1 'polypeptide(L)'
;MAGFRGVHRGQRLAEVPGLGVDSAPQIIAEVGATAATFPSPKHLASWMGACPGNKESAGVNYSHRCPKGNRQMRRVLNQAANLP
;
A
#
# COMPACT_ATOMS: atom_id res chain seq x y z
N MET A 1 -14.83 -9.36 27.60
CA MET A 1 -14.91 -8.44 26.44
C MET A 1 -13.72 -7.50 26.47
N ALA A 2 -12.64 -7.85 25.77
CA ALA A 2 -11.46 -6.99 25.67
C ALA A 2 -11.68 -5.98 24.53
N GLY A 3 -11.64 -4.69 24.87
CA GLY A 3 -11.88 -3.59 23.94
C GLY A 3 -10.94 -3.61 22.74
N PHE A 4 -11.54 -3.47 21.56
CA PHE A 4 -10.89 -3.34 20.27
C PHE A 4 -10.08 -2.04 20.21
N ARG A 5 -8.87 -2.01 20.76
CA ARG A 5 -7.95 -0.85 20.72
C ARG A 5 -7.38 -0.56 19.30
N GLY A 6 -7.90 -1.20 18.26
CA GLY A 6 -7.46 -1.05 16.87
C GLY A 6 -8.16 0.06 16.06
N VAL A 7 -9.30 0.61 16.53
CA VAL A 7 -10.17 1.47 15.69
C VAL A 7 -9.55 2.85 15.38
N HIS A 8 -8.72 3.38 16.27
CA HIS A 8 -8.24 4.77 16.17
C HIS A 8 -7.28 5.05 14.99
N ARG A 9 -6.60 4.03 14.46
CA ARG A 9 -5.65 4.20 13.34
C ARG A 9 -6.31 4.05 11.97
N GLY A 10 -7.36 3.22 11.88
CA GLY A 10 -8.19 3.14 10.68
C GLY A 10 -8.85 4.49 10.37
N GLN A 11 -9.26 5.24 11.40
CA GLN A 11 -9.80 6.59 11.24
C GLN A 11 -8.82 7.55 10.55
N ARG A 12 -7.56 7.61 10.99
CA ARG A 12 -6.55 8.49 10.37
C ARG A 12 -6.26 8.13 8.91
N LEU A 13 -6.31 6.85 8.58
CA LEU A 13 -6.13 6.43 7.19
C LEU A 13 -7.35 6.78 6.34
N ALA A 14 -8.56 6.72 6.92
CA ALA A 14 -9.82 7.11 6.29
C ALA A 14 -10.01 8.64 6.18
N GLU A 15 -9.12 9.45 6.77
CA GLU A 15 -9.06 10.90 6.57
C GLU A 15 -8.31 11.28 5.29
N VAL A 16 -7.54 10.35 4.70
CA VAL A 16 -6.83 10.60 3.43
C VAL A 16 -7.86 10.60 2.30
N PRO A 17 -7.94 11.66 1.47
CA PRO A 17 -8.85 11.69 0.33
C PRO A 17 -8.68 10.44 -0.56
N GLY A 18 -9.79 9.76 -0.86
CA GLY A 18 -9.82 8.49 -1.60
C GLY A 18 -9.64 7.24 -0.72
N LEU A 19 -9.14 7.35 0.51
CA LEU A 19 -9.14 6.27 1.49
C LEU A 19 -10.29 6.50 2.48
N GLY A 20 -11.12 5.48 2.67
CA GLY A 20 -12.33 5.58 3.48
C GLY A 20 -12.50 4.39 4.41
N VAL A 21 -13.69 4.29 5.00
CA VAL A 21 -14.04 3.24 5.97
C VAL A 21 -13.91 1.82 5.43
N ASP A 22 -13.96 1.63 4.11
CA ASP A 22 -13.84 0.32 3.47
C ASP A 22 -12.39 -0.01 3.07
N SER A 23 -11.62 0.98 2.61
CA SER A 23 -10.24 0.77 2.13
C SER A 23 -9.21 0.80 3.27
N ALA A 24 -9.45 1.60 4.31
CA ALA A 24 -8.52 1.69 5.45
C ALA A 24 -8.33 0.35 6.20
N PRO A 25 -9.40 -0.41 6.54
CA PRO A 25 -9.23 -1.73 7.16
C PRO A 25 -8.53 -2.73 6.25
N GLN A 26 -8.78 -2.69 4.93
CA GLN A 26 -8.13 -3.56 3.96
C GLN A 26 -6.63 -3.29 3.89
N ILE A 27 -6.22 -2.02 3.88
CA ILE A 27 -4.80 -1.64 3.92
C ILE A 27 -4.17 -2.14 5.22
N ILE A 28 -4.81 -1.89 6.37
CA ILE A 28 -4.31 -2.33 7.68
C ILE A 28 -4.19 -3.85 7.75
N ALA A 29 -5.08 -4.62 7.14
CA ALA A 29 -5.00 -6.07 7.09
C ALA A 29 -3.78 -6.58 6.31
N GLU A 30 -3.39 -5.85 5.25
CA GLU A 30 -2.27 -6.22 4.37
C GLU A 30 -0.90 -5.79 4.92
N VAL A 31 -0.80 -4.58 5.49
CA VAL A 31 0.49 -4.05 5.99
C VAL A 31 0.65 -4.18 7.51
N GLY A 32 -0.42 -4.46 8.25
CA GLY A 32 -0.47 -4.37 9.70
C GLY A 32 -0.64 -2.93 10.20
N ALA A 33 -1.17 -2.76 11.41
CA ALA A 33 -1.50 -1.45 11.98
C ALA A 33 -0.30 -0.50 12.19
N THR A 34 0.92 -1.01 12.10
CA THR A 34 2.18 -0.24 12.24
C THR A 34 3.06 -0.31 11.00
N ALA A 35 2.73 -1.14 10.01
CA ALA A 35 3.61 -1.44 8.86
C ALA A 35 5.04 -1.89 9.25
N ALA A 36 5.23 -2.41 10.47
CA ALA A 36 6.55 -2.71 11.04
C ALA A 36 7.32 -3.82 10.28
N THR A 37 6.62 -4.62 9.47
CA THR A 37 7.22 -5.63 8.59
C THR A 37 8.09 -5.00 7.49
N PHE A 38 7.86 -3.73 7.16
CA PHE A 38 8.60 -3.02 6.12
C PHE A 38 9.71 -2.14 6.72
N PRO A 39 10.98 -2.33 6.34
CA PRO A 39 12.09 -1.51 6.84
C PRO A 39 11.99 -0.03 6.46
N SER A 40 11.30 0.29 5.36
CA SER A 40 11.07 1.67 4.95
C SER A 40 9.83 1.80 4.05
N PRO A 41 9.29 3.01 3.89
CA PRO A 41 8.19 3.27 2.94
C PRO A 41 8.53 2.88 1.50
N LYS A 42 9.80 2.94 1.10
CA LYS A 42 10.26 2.50 -0.24
C LYS A 42 10.11 0.99 -0.42
N HIS A 43 10.38 0.20 0.62
CA HIS A 43 10.16 -1.25 0.57
C HIS A 43 8.68 -1.59 0.46
N LEU A 44 7.82 -0.85 1.17
CA LEU A 44 6.38 -0.97 1.01
C LEU A 44 5.95 -0.64 -0.43
N ALA A 45 6.35 0.51 -0.98
CA ALA A 45 6.04 0.91 -2.36
C ALA A 45 6.52 -0.09 -3.43
N SER A 46 7.71 -0.66 -3.24
CA SER A 46 8.25 -1.71 -4.10
C SER A 46 7.44 -3.00 -4.00
N TRP A 47 7.09 -3.45 -2.79
CA TRP A 47 6.29 -4.65 -2.55
C TRP A 47 4.87 -4.54 -3.12
N MET A 48 4.25 -3.36 -3.02
CA MET A 48 2.94 -3.07 -3.64
C MET A 48 3.00 -3.06 -5.17
N GLY A 49 4.21 -2.97 -5.76
CA GLY A 49 4.40 -2.85 -7.20
C GLY A 49 3.99 -1.49 -7.74
N ALA A 50 4.13 -0.42 -6.94
CA ALA A 50 3.90 0.95 -7.37
C ALA A 50 5.11 1.53 -8.12
N CYS A 51 6.32 1.06 -7.80
CA CYS A 51 7.55 1.53 -8.43
C CYS A 51 7.93 0.67 -9.66
N PRO A 52 8.50 1.27 -10.72
CA PRO A 52 9.08 0.53 -11.85
C PRO A 52 10.15 -0.47 -11.38
N GLY A 53 10.29 -1.59 -12.08
CA GLY A 53 11.36 -2.55 -11.80
C GLY A 53 12.74 -1.97 -12.09
N ASN A 54 13.74 -2.31 -11.27
CA ASN A 54 15.13 -1.92 -11.50
C ASN A 54 15.94 -3.03 -12.20
N LYS A 55 15.45 -3.52 -13.35
CA LYS A 55 16.20 -4.50 -14.16
C LYS A 55 17.23 -3.76 -15.01
N GLU A 56 18.31 -3.37 -14.36
CA GLU A 56 19.36 -2.56 -14.94
C GLU A 56 20.62 -3.39 -15.18
N SER A 57 21.19 -3.26 -16.39
CA SER A 57 22.54 -3.73 -16.70
C SER A 57 23.29 -2.61 -17.41
N ALA A 58 24.55 -2.39 -17.05
CA ALA A 58 25.41 -1.35 -17.64
C ALA A 58 24.77 0.07 -17.66
N GLY A 59 24.02 0.45 -16.63
CA GLY A 59 23.38 1.78 -16.56
C GLY A 59 22.04 1.87 -17.30
N VAL A 60 21.60 0.79 -17.97
CA VAL A 60 20.39 0.79 -18.80
C VAL A 60 19.31 -0.05 -18.15
N ASN A 61 18.17 0.56 -17.85
CA ASN A 61 16.99 -0.14 -17.34
C ASN A 61 16.20 -0.74 -18.51
N TYR A 62 16.11 -2.07 -18.55
CA TYR A 62 15.41 -2.82 -19.61
C TYR A 62 13.93 -3.08 -19.31
N SER A 63 13.43 -2.62 -18.17
CA SER A 63 12.07 -2.90 -17.70
C SER A 63 11.47 -1.70 -16.96
N HIS A 64 10.84 -0.80 -17.72
CA HIS A 64 10.06 0.31 -17.16
C HIS A 64 8.70 -0.12 -16.55
N ARG A 65 8.33 -1.40 -16.65
CA ARG A 65 7.08 -1.91 -16.10
C ARG A 65 7.18 -2.03 -14.58
N CYS A 66 6.16 -1.54 -13.89
CA CYS A 66 5.96 -1.89 -12.48
C CYS A 66 5.68 -3.39 -12.37
N PRO A 67 6.30 -4.10 -11.41
CA PRO A 67 6.04 -5.51 -11.18
C PRO A 67 4.58 -5.72 -10.75
N LYS A 68 4.09 -6.97 -10.78
CA LYS A 68 2.70 -7.27 -10.40
C LYS A 68 2.39 -6.76 -8.98
N GLY A 69 3.36 -6.91 -8.06
CA GLY A 69 3.23 -6.49 -6.67
C GLY A 69 2.11 -7.23 -5.92
N ASN A 70 1.74 -6.73 -4.75
CA ASN A 70 0.55 -7.19 -4.04
C ASN A 70 -0.73 -6.78 -4.80
N ARG A 71 -1.47 -7.77 -5.29
CA ARG A 71 -2.69 -7.58 -6.09
C ARG A 71 -3.80 -6.86 -5.32
N GLN A 72 -4.00 -7.18 -4.04
CA GLN A 72 -5.07 -6.56 -3.24
C GLN A 72 -4.73 -5.10 -2.95
N MET A 73 -3.52 -4.84 -2.49
CA MET A 73 -3.06 -3.48 -2.22
C MET A 73 -3.12 -2.59 -3.46
N ARG A 74 -2.68 -3.10 -4.61
CA ARG A 74 -2.77 -2.39 -5.88
C ARG A 74 -4.22 -2.09 -6.31
N ARG A 75 -5.14 -3.03 -6.07
CA ARG A 75 -6.57 -2.83 -6.33
C ARG A 75 -7.13 -1.72 -5.43
N VAL A 76 -6.91 -1.81 -4.13
CA VAL A 76 -7.43 -0.84 -3.15
C VAL A 76 -6.91 0.57 -3.43
N LEU A 77 -5.61 0.72 -3.71
CA LEU A 77 -5.02 2.01 -4.04
C LEU A 77 -5.52 2.57 -5.38
N ASN A 78 -5.73 1.71 -6.39
CA ASN A 78 -6.32 2.16 -7.65
C ASN A 78 -7.78 2.59 -7.49
N GLN A 79 -8.55 1.91 -6.64
CA GLN A 79 -9.91 2.34 -6.33
C GLN A 79 -9.87 3.71 -5.64
N ALA A 80 -9.01 3.86 -4.64
CA ALA A 80 -8.82 5.12 -3.91
C ALA A 80 -8.45 6.30 -4.82
N ALA A 81 -7.55 6.06 -5.79
CA ALA A 81 -7.10 7.10 -6.73
C ALA A 81 -8.15 7.49 -7.78
N ASN A 82 -9.13 6.63 -8.04
CA ASN A 82 -10.21 6.87 -9.02
C ASN A 82 -11.53 7.31 -8.36
N LEU A 83 -11.58 7.40 -7.03
CA LEU A 83 -12.73 7.98 -6.34
C LEU A 83 -12.69 9.51 -6.54
N PRO A 84 -13.81 10.13 -6.94
CA PRO A 84 -13.90 11.57 -7.18
C PRO A 84 -13.73 12.41 -5.91
#